data_AF-A0A1F4S3C6-F1
#
_entry.id   AF-A0A1F4S3C6-F1
#
_cell.length_a   1.000
_cell.length_b   1.000
_cell.length_c   1.000
_cell.angle_alpha   90.00
_cell.angle_beta   90.00
_cell.angle_gamma   90.00
#
_symmetry.space_group_name_H-M   'P 1'
#
loop_
_entity.id
_entity.type
_entity.pdbx_description
1 polymer ?
#
loop_
_entity_poly.entity_id
_entity_poly.type
_entity_poly.pdbx_seq_one_letter_code
_entity_poly.pdbx_strand_id
1 'polypeptide(L)'
;MEKSKKFMSRIFDNKLGDEKMRKIKFSIAWMVVFLLCLISLPVFAAQDMIVADPMYIGVGARPLGMGKAYVAVAEDGDTVFVNPAGLGKVLTPKLTSMYTSLLGDVNYVVLGGAYPQTKNSAIGVGAIIASSPDIILSDSNGTKLGSGTWGSSLFFLSYGIDLINSNIQLGGSLKYFSQGGTGDSSIENANSTGIGFDIGALYAVSDKLSLGVSAQNPLGTKLTSGNGIENTVPYLIKVGGAYKTSMYDDRKLTLACDVDIVDNRPLTLHVGAELGLTQNITIRAGLDQNPIPNSEIQNNPTLGMGLSVSGMEFNYAYHPYGNIAEDSTHYFSLSYVGDKYIEEETFGIVIYEPKDKSIIYDDKVAVSGSAEGFKTVSVNGITVSVNNDGTFNANVPIGNVGKKLIEVTAAKDDGEKLSESIRVLRLVGFKDVPQSYWAKRPIEGSSTVGLVEGYPDGTFKPERTLSRAELATLLVRASGTEVTERPRSKVFKDVDPSHWAAPYIKEAIAMGLVQGYPDGNFRPNNKISKAEAITVLARYDRLPLEKVEQKPFSDVAVDNWAAKYVQAAKNAGVLSYVKKGSLGVKQDVTRAEAIEMMSKTSMAGALIKELFSWEKGFRLKKEKPMIKASL
;
A
#
# COMPACT_ATOMS: atom_id res chain seq x y z
N MET A 1 -13.84 64.65 7.18
CA MET A 1 -14.17 64.07 5.85
C MET A 1 -13.26 64.54 4.70
N GLU A 2 -12.29 65.43 4.93
CA GLU A 2 -11.41 65.95 3.87
C GLU A 2 -9.97 65.39 3.88
N LYS A 3 -9.61 64.58 4.90
CA LYS A 3 -8.33 63.85 4.96
C LYS A 3 -8.38 62.42 4.42
N SER A 4 -9.56 61.88 4.12
CA SER A 4 -9.73 60.54 3.50
C SER A 4 -9.71 60.60 1.96
N LYS A 5 -10.11 61.73 1.35
CA LYS A 5 -10.06 61.93 -0.11
C LYS A 5 -8.65 62.16 -0.68
N LYS A 6 -7.69 62.56 0.16
CA LYS A 6 -6.30 62.87 -0.25
C LYS A 6 -5.34 61.66 -0.21
N PHE A 7 -5.77 60.53 0.35
CA PHE A 7 -5.02 59.27 0.34
C PHE A 7 -5.39 58.40 -0.88
N MET A 8 -6.63 58.47 -1.35
CA MET A 8 -7.12 57.74 -2.53
C MET A 8 -6.70 58.37 -3.88
N SER A 9 -6.35 59.67 -3.92
CA SER A 9 -5.92 60.35 -5.15
C SER A 9 -4.40 60.24 -5.42
N ARG A 10 -3.66 59.44 -4.64
CA ARG A 10 -2.21 59.22 -4.80
C ARG A 10 -1.83 57.80 -5.23
N ILE A 11 -2.81 56.92 -5.42
CA ILE A 11 -2.61 55.54 -5.90
C ILE A 11 -2.89 55.43 -7.42
N PHE A 12 -3.53 56.44 -8.03
CA PHE A 12 -3.93 56.40 -9.45
C PHE A 12 -3.33 57.55 -10.26
N ASP A 13 -2.03 57.78 -10.14
CA ASP A 13 -1.30 58.58 -11.12
C ASP A 13 0.06 57.93 -11.40
N ASN A 14 0.04 56.96 -12.32
CA ASN A 14 1.17 56.79 -13.22
C ASN A 14 0.72 56.14 -14.53
N LYS A 15 0.94 56.90 -15.60
CA LYS A 15 0.76 56.50 -17.00
C LYS A 15 1.57 55.26 -17.32
N LEU A 16 0.91 54.21 -17.81
CA LEU A 16 1.54 53.25 -18.72
C LEU A 16 0.50 52.75 -19.74
N GLY A 17 0.75 53.09 -21.01
CA GLY A 17 0.48 52.21 -22.14
C GLY A 17 -0.97 52.04 -22.59
N ASP A 18 -1.51 53.10 -23.19
CA ASP A 18 -2.66 53.06 -24.10
C ASP A 18 -2.29 52.29 -25.39
N GLU A 19 -2.34 50.95 -25.36
CA GLU A 19 -2.40 50.12 -26.60
C GLU A 19 -2.75 48.62 -26.40
N LYS A 20 -2.99 48.14 -25.17
CA LYS A 20 -3.42 46.73 -24.91
C LYS A 20 -4.82 46.59 -24.28
N MET A 21 -5.61 47.66 -24.24
CA MET A 21 -6.98 47.70 -23.69
C MET A 21 -8.08 47.72 -24.77
N ARG A 22 -7.81 47.15 -25.95
CA ARG A 22 -8.77 47.13 -27.08
C ARG A 22 -9.00 45.75 -27.73
N LYS A 23 -8.71 44.65 -27.03
CA LYS A 23 -9.02 43.27 -27.46
C LYS A 23 -9.62 42.35 -26.39
N ILE A 24 -10.30 42.89 -25.37
CA ILE A 24 -11.12 42.10 -24.43
C ILE A 24 -12.46 42.84 -24.21
N LYS A 25 -13.19 43.08 -25.28
CA LYS A 25 -14.61 43.48 -25.27
C LYS A 25 -15.28 42.94 -26.51
N PHE A 26 -15.37 41.62 -26.65
CA PHE A 26 -16.28 41.01 -27.64
C PHE A 26 -16.75 39.57 -27.31
N SER A 27 -16.40 39.00 -26.15
CA SER A 27 -16.80 37.62 -25.81
C SER A 27 -17.57 37.45 -24.50
N ILE A 28 -17.72 38.50 -23.68
CA ILE A 28 -18.49 38.43 -22.42
C ILE A 28 -19.94 38.89 -22.64
N ALA A 29 -20.19 39.76 -23.61
CA ALA A 29 -21.53 40.25 -23.94
C ALA A 29 -22.45 39.16 -24.53
N TRP A 30 -21.89 38.20 -25.28
CA TRP A 30 -22.67 37.08 -25.82
C TRP A 30 -22.98 35.97 -24.80
N MET A 31 -22.19 35.85 -23.74
CA MET A 31 -22.45 34.88 -22.66
C MET A 31 -23.62 35.34 -21.77
N VAL A 32 -23.75 36.66 -21.55
CA VAL A 32 -24.88 37.24 -20.81
C VAL A 32 -26.16 37.25 -21.66
N VAL A 33 -26.06 37.38 -22.98
CA VAL A 33 -27.21 37.27 -23.90
C VAL A 33 -27.67 35.80 -24.06
N PHE A 34 -26.77 34.81 -23.99
CA PHE A 34 -27.15 33.40 -24.01
C PHE A 34 -27.81 32.94 -22.69
N LEU A 35 -27.39 33.49 -21.54
CA LEU A 35 -28.07 33.26 -20.25
C LEU A 35 -29.46 33.91 -20.16
N LEU A 36 -29.69 35.00 -20.89
CA LEU A 36 -30.98 35.71 -20.94
C LEU A 36 -31.99 35.12 -21.94
N CYS A 37 -31.60 34.10 -22.73
CA CYS A 37 -32.50 33.40 -23.66
C CYS A 37 -33.08 32.08 -23.12
N LEU A 38 -32.81 31.70 -21.87
CA LEU A 38 -33.38 30.51 -21.22
C LEU A 38 -34.65 30.78 -20.39
N ILE A 39 -35.30 31.93 -20.58
CA ILE A 39 -36.60 32.22 -19.99
C ILE A 39 -37.68 32.08 -21.07
N SER A 40 -38.22 30.87 -21.22
CA SER A 40 -39.66 30.61 -21.35
C SER A 40 -39.90 29.19 -21.88
N LEU A 41 -40.25 28.25 -20.99
CA LEU A 41 -41.10 27.12 -21.34
C LEU A 41 -41.93 26.77 -20.10
N PRO A 42 -43.25 27.06 -20.07
CA PRO A 42 -44.12 26.39 -19.12
C PRO A 42 -44.41 25.00 -19.69
N VAL A 43 -44.18 23.97 -18.88
CA VAL A 43 -44.79 22.66 -19.12
C VAL A 43 -45.51 22.28 -17.84
N PHE A 44 -46.84 22.34 -17.91
CA PHE A 44 -47.74 21.77 -16.92
C PHE A 44 -47.71 20.25 -17.03
N ALA A 45 -47.53 19.55 -15.91
CA ALA A 45 -47.99 18.19 -15.70
C ALA A 45 -48.00 17.84 -14.20
N ALA A 46 -49.12 17.26 -13.77
CA ALA A 46 -49.39 16.77 -12.42
C ALA A 46 -48.86 15.34 -12.21
N GLN A 47 -48.33 15.01 -11.02
CA GLN A 47 -48.77 13.91 -10.13
C GLN A 47 -47.73 13.51 -9.06
N ASP A 48 -48.27 13.21 -7.86
CA ASP A 48 -47.98 12.15 -6.89
C ASP A 48 -46.53 11.88 -6.43
N MET A 49 -46.13 12.51 -5.32
CA MET A 49 -45.01 12.04 -4.49
C MET A 49 -45.50 10.95 -3.52
N ILE A 50 -45.18 9.68 -3.79
CA ILE A 50 -45.52 8.56 -2.87
C ILE A 50 -44.27 8.04 -2.10
N VAL A 51 -43.05 8.51 -2.42
CA VAL A 51 -41.82 8.17 -1.66
C VAL A 51 -40.86 9.37 -1.60
N ALA A 52 -40.42 9.75 -0.40
CA ALA A 52 -39.42 10.80 -0.20
C ALA A 52 -38.00 10.21 -0.22
N ASP A 53 -37.16 10.67 -1.15
CA ASP A 53 -35.72 10.41 -1.11
C ASP A 53 -35.08 11.36 -0.07
N PRO A 54 -34.45 10.83 1.00
CA PRO A 54 -33.80 11.65 2.02
C PRO A 54 -32.74 12.59 1.45
N MET A 55 -32.15 12.30 0.29
CA MET A 55 -31.14 13.16 -0.34
C MET A 55 -31.68 14.52 -0.82
N TYR A 56 -33.00 14.69 -0.90
CA TYR A 56 -33.62 15.92 -1.42
C TYR A 56 -33.21 17.20 -0.68
N ILE A 57 -33.00 17.10 0.64
CA ILE A 57 -32.56 18.22 1.50
C ILE A 57 -31.11 18.63 1.22
N GLY A 58 -30.31 17.75 0.61
CA GLY A 58 -28.88 17.96 0.37
C GLY A 58 -28.00 17.24 1.39
N VAL A 59 -26.70 17.19 1.09
CA VAL A 59 -25.77 16.23 1.69
C VAL A 59 -24.61 16.87 2.45
N GLY A 60 -24.55 18.20 2.48
CA GLY A 60 -23.51 18.97 3.15
C GLY A 60 -23.70 20.47 2.97
N ALA A 61 -23.19 21.27 3.90
CA ALA A 61 -23.33 22.73 3.83
C ALA A 61 -22.54 23.33 2.66
N ARG A 62 -21.40 22.74 2.27
CA ARG A 62 -20.64 23.20 1.10
C ARG A 62 -21.42 23.06 -0.22
N PRO A 63 -21.97 21.88 -0.58
CA PRO A 63 -22.87 21.75 -1.73
C PRO A 63 -24.10 22.64 -1.64
N LEU A 64 -24.70 22.81 -0.46
CA LEU A 64 -25.88 23.67 -0.27
C LEU A 64 -25.58 25.15 -0.53
N GLY A 65 -24.45 25.66 -0.04
CA GLY A 65 -24.01 27.04 -0.30
C GLY A 65 -23.64 27.30 -1.77
N MET A 66 -23.48 26.25 -2.56
CA MET A 66 -23.26 26.28 -4.02
C MET A 66 -24.56 26.09 -4.81
N GLY A 67 -25.74 26.20 -4.16
CA GLY A 67 -27.02 25.97 -4.82
C GLY A 67 -27.18 24.55 -5.36
N LYS A 68 -26.53 23.55 -4.74
CA LYS A 68 -26.44 22.15 -5.18
C LYS A 68 -25.72 21.90 -6.50
N ALA A 69 -25.09 22.92 -7.11
CA ALA A 69 -24.23 22.77 -8.29
C ALA A 69 -22.88 22.14 -7.91
N TYR A 70 -22.83 20.82 -7.88
CA TYR A 70 -21.74 20.05 -7.30
C TYR A 70 -21.31 18.81 -8.09
N VAL A 71 -22.03 18.38 -9.12
CA VAL A 71 -21.77 17.12 -9.87
C VAL A 71 -20.37 17.08 -10.47
N ALA A 72 -19.89 18.19 -11.02
CA ALA A 72 -18.55 18.31 -11.61
C ALA A 72 -17.48 18.86 -10.65
N VAL A 73 -17.89 19.21 -9.42
CA VAL A 73 -17.03 19.75 -8.34
C VAL A 73 -16.68 18.67 -7.31
N ALA A 74 -17.59 17.71 -7.12
CA ALA A 74 -17.54 16.66 -6.11
C ALA A 74 -16.20 15.92 -6.09
N GLU A 75 -15.33 16.30 -5.14
CA GLU A 75 -13.98 15.77 -4.96
C GLU A 75 -13.65 15.62 -3.46
N ASP A 76 -14.65 15.73 -2.58
CA ASP A 76 -14.53 15.62 -1.12
C ASP A 76 -15.48 14.57 -0.52
N GLY A 77 -15.66 14.54 0.80
CA GLY A 77 -16.47 13.52 1.48
C GLY A 77 -17.93 13.47 0.99
N ASP A 78 -18.45 14.58 0.46
CA ASP A 78 -19.82 14.67 -0.07
C ASP A 78 -19.97 13.96 -1.43
N THR A 79 -18.86 13.63 -2.09
CA THR A 79 -18.85 12.96 -3.41
C THR A 79 -19.55 11.60 -3.40
N VAL A 80 -19.54 10.91 -2.25
CA VAL A 80 -20.20 9.61 -2.04
C VAL A 80 -21.69 9.69 -2.39
N PHE A 81 -22.31 10.84 -2.11
CA PHE A 81 -23.74 11.05 -2.29
C PHE A 81 -24.07 11.72 -3.63
N VAL A 82 -23.20 12.57 -4.17
CA VAL A 82 -23.51 13.35 -5.38
C VAL A 82 -23.07 12.63 -6.65
N ASN A 83 -21.78 12.29 -6.74
CA ASN A 83 -21.17 11.67 -7.91
C ASN A 83 -20.01 10.77 -7.48
N PRO A 84 -20.19 9.44 -7.45
CA PRO A 84 -19.15 8.52 -6.98
C PRO A 84 -17.87 8.55 -7.82
N ALA A 85 -17.88 9.06 -9.06
CA ALA A 85 -16.66 9.23 -9.85
C ALA A 85 -15.67 10.21 -9.22
N GLY A 86 -16.13 11.14 -8.39
CA GLY A 86 -15.26 12.04 -7.65
C GLY A 86 -14.34 11.34 -6.64
N LEU A 87 -14.69 10.11 -6.22
CA LEU A 87 -13.80 9.26 -5.41
C LEU A 87 -12.49 8.97 -6.13
N GLY A 88 -12.49 8.88 -7.47
CA GLY A 88 -11.25 8.70 -8.25
C GLY A 88 -10.24 9.83 -8.05
N LYS A 89 -10.68 11.02 -7.60
CA LYS A 89 -9.82 12.18 -7.32
C LYS A 89 -9.50 12.36 -5.84
N VAL A 90 -10.01 11.50 -4.96
CA VAL A 90 -9.75 11.60 -3.52
C VAL A 90 -8.37 11.02 -3.23
N LEU A 91 -7.42 11.91 -2.88
CA LEU A 91 -6.02 11.54 -2.60
C LEU A 91 -5.68 11.50 -1.11
N THR A 92 -6.61 11.87 -0.24
CA THR A 92 -6.44 11.87 1.20
C THR A 92 -7.69 11.31 1.86
N PRO A 93 -7.59 10.68 3.05
CA PRO A 93 -8.77 10.33 3.82
C PRO A 93 -9.62 11.57 4.09
N LYS A 94 -10.92 11.49 3.82
CA LYS A 94 -11.88 12.57 4.06
C LYS A 94 -13.07 12.06 4.86
N LEU A 95 -13.53 12.88 5.80
CA LEU A 95 -14.77 12.68 6.54
C LEU A 95 -15.60 13.96 6.42
N THR A 96 -16.91 13.83 6.35
CA THR A 96 -17.86 14.94 6.35
C THR A 96 -19.06 14.57 7.20
N SER A 97 -19.60 15.52 7.95
CA SER A 97 -20.83 15.36 8.70
C SER A 97 -21.70 16.60 8.57
N MET A 98 -23.01 16.41 8.57
CA MET A 98 -24.00 17.50 8.63
C MET A 98 -25.10 17.12 9.63
N TYR A 99 -25.55 18.08 10.42
CA TYR A 99 -26.73 17.94 11.26
C TYR A 99 -27.63 19.16 11.10
N THR A 100 -28.94 18.94 10.99
CA THR A 100 -29.95 20.00 11.06
C THR A 100 -31.25 19.46 11.66
N SER A 101 -32.05 20.35 12.24
CA SER A 101 -33.43 20.09 12.63
C SER A 101 -34.37 20.84 11.68
N LEU A 102 -35.10 20.09 10.86
CA LEU A 102 -36.06 20.62 9.90
C LEU A 102 -37.42 20.75 10.56
N LEU A 103 -38.13 21.86 10.32
CA LEU A 103 -39.46 22.13 10.89
C LEU A 103 -39.51 22.04 12.43
N GLY A 104 -38.38 22.22 13.12
CA GLY A 104 -38.27 22.13 14.58
C GLY A 104 -38.11 20.70 15.12
N ASP A 105 -38.73 19.71 14.48
CA ASP A 105 -38.88 18.37 15.05
C ASP A 105 -38.23 17.24 14.21
N VAL A 106 -37.84 17.48 12.95
CA VAL A 106 -37.25 16.43 12.09
C VAL A 106 -35.72 16.49 12.14
N ASN A 107 -35.11 15.53 12.84
CA ASN A 107 -33.66 15.39 12.87
C ASN A 107 -33.13 14.85 11.53
N TYR A 108 -32.15 15.54 10.95
CA TYR A 108 -31.49 15.14 9.70
C TYR A 108 -29.97 15.09 9.89
N VAL A 109 -29.40 13.90 9.73
CA VAL A 109 -27.97 13.62 9.92
C VAL A 109 -27.39 13.09 8.61
N VAL A 110 -26.24 13.63 8.21
CA VAL A 110 -25.42 13.08 7.12
C VAL A 110 -24.04 12.78 7.66
N LEU A 111 -23.51 11.61 7.30
CA LEU A 111 -22.15 11.17 7.59
C LEU A 111 -21.55 10.57 6.33
N GLY A 112 -20.52 11.19 5.76
CA GLY A 112 -19.81 10.69 4.58
C GLY A 112 -18.33 10.50 4.87
N GLY A 113 -17.75 9.48 4.29
CA GLY A 113 -16.31 9.19 4.39
C GLY A 113 -15.78 8.68 3.07
N ALA A 114 -14.57 9.10 2.72
CA ALA A 114 -13.84 8.61 1.56
C ALA A 114 -12.42 8.25 1.99
N TYR A 115 -11.98 7.05 1.60
CA TYR A 115 -10.65 6.55 1.92
C TYR A 115 -9.93 6.14 0.62
N PRO A 116 -8.80 6.80 0.28
CA PRO A 116 -8.00 6.41 -0.87
C PRO A 116 -7.43 5.00 -0.66
N GLN A 117 -7.64 4.12 -1.64
CA GLN A 117 -7.06 2.77 -1.62
C GLN A 117 -5.77 2.70 -2.45
N THR A 118 -5.72 3.46 -3.55
CA THR A 118 -4.57 3.60 -4.46
C THR A 118 -4.44 5.07 -4.89
N LYS A 119 -3.49 5.45 -5.77
CA LYS A 119 -3.49 6.82 -6.34
C LYS A 119 -4.67 7.09 -7.27
N ASN A 120 -5.24 6.04 -7.82
CA ASN A 120 -6.28 6.11 -8.82
C ASN A 120 -7.62 5.61 -8.31
N SER A 121 -7.77 5.26 -7.03
CA SER A 121 -9.05 4.77 -6.53
C SER A 121 -9.28 5.04 -5.05
N ALA A 122 -10.56 5.20 -4.70
CA ALA A 122 -11.00 5.34 -3.33
C ALA A 122 -12.31 4.60 -3.08
N ILE A 123 -12.48 4.14 -1.85
CA ILE A 123 -13.73 3.61 -1.32
C ILE A 123 -14.43 4.71 -0.56
N GLY A 124 -15.74 4.84 -0.77
CA GLY A 124 -16.62 5.75 -0.06
C GLY A 124 -17.63 4.99 0.80
N VAL A 125 -17.95 5.54 1.97
CA VAL A 125 -19.07 5.09 2.80
C VAL A 125 -19.91 6.30 3.18
N GLY A 126 -21.22 6.14 3.24
CA GLY A 126 -22.12 7.24 3.54
C GLY A 126 -23.37 6.79 4.28
N ALA A 127 -23.93 7.67 5.10
CA ALA A 127 -25.22 7.47 5.75
C ALA A 127 -25.99 8.79 5.78
N ILE A 128 -27.27 8.74 5.43
CA ILE A 128 -28.23 9.81 5.62
C ILE A 128 -29.33 9.25 6.52
N ILE A 129 -29.60 9.90 7.63
CA ILE A 129 -30.60 9.46 8.61
C ILE A 129 -31.52 10.65 8.89
N ALA A 130 -32.79 10.49 8.54
CA ALA A 130 -33.85 11.43 8.85
C ALA A 130 -34.82 10.76 9.84
N SER A 131 -35.25 11.47 10.88
CA SER A 131 -36.23 10.94 11.84
C SER A 131 -37.15 12.03 12.37
N SER A 132 -38.44 11.73 12.42
CA SER A 132 -39.48 12.53 13.06
C SER A 132 -39.96 11.80 14.32
N PRO A 133 -39.72 12.34 15.53
CA PRO A 133 -40.37 11.87 16.74
C PRO A 133 -41.85 12.32 16.79
N ASP A 134 -42.62 11.67 17.66
CA ASP A 134 -43.94 12.14 18.12
C ASP A 134 -45.00 12.45 17.05
N ILE A 135 -45.10 11.60 16.02
CA ILE A 135 -46.20 11.65 15.04
C ILE A 135 -47.51 11.28 15.74
N ILE A 136 -48.45 12.21 15.80
CA ILE A 136 -49.80 11.97 16.34
C ILE A 136 -50.71 11.51 15.21
N LEU A 137 -51.29 10.31 15.35
CA LEU A 137 -52.31 9.81 14.44
C LEU A 137 -53.68 10.27 14.95
N SER A 138 -54.47 10.90 14.08
CA SER A 138 -55.82 11.36 14.42
C SER A 138 -56.83 10.98 13.33
N ASP A 139 -58.08 10.75 13.71
CA ASP A 139 -59.18 10.56 12.75
C ASP A 139 -59.60 11.88 12.09
N SER A 140 -60.55 11.81 11.14
CA SER A 140 -61.09 12.98 10.44
C SER A 140 -61.80 14.00 11.34
N ASN A 141 -62.11 13.63 12.59
CA ASN A 141 -62.72 14.49 13.60
C ASN A 141 -61.68 15.06 14.58
N GLY A 142 -60.39 14.76 14.39
CA GLY A 142 -59.29 15.20 15.25
C GLY A 142 -59.10 14.37 16.52
N THR A 143 -59.80 13.24 16.66
CA THR A 143 -59.61 12.32 17.80
C THR A 143 -58.27 11.62 17.65
N LYS A 144 -57.41 11.69 18.67
CA LYS A 144 -56.13 10.98 18.68
C LYS A 144 -56.36 9.46 18.67
N LEU A 145 -55.94 8.81 17.59
CA LEU A 145 -55.97 7.35 17.38
C LEU A 145 -54.70 6.67 17.91
N GLY A 146 -53.58 7.38 17.96
CA GLY A 146 -52.31 6.84 18.41
C GLY A 146 -51.17 7.84 18.32
N SER A 147 -49.95 7.37 18.58
CA SER A 147 -48.74 8.12 18.29
C SER A 147 -47.59 7.18 17.96
N GLY A 148 -46.64 7.65 17.15
CA GLY A 148 -45.47 6.87 16.78
C GLY A 148 -44.32 7.73 16.31
N THR A 149 -43.31 7.06 15.75
CA THR A 149 -42.14 7.71 15.14
C THR A 149 -42.05 7.29 13.69
N TRP A 150 -41.36 8.09 12.87
CA TRP A 150 -40.99 7.69 11.51
C TRP A 150 -39.55 8.08 11.22
N GLY A 151 -38.84 7.25 10.48
CA GLY A 151 -37.49 7.54 10.03
C GLY A 151 -37.18 6.93 8.68
N SER A 152 -36.18 7.53 8.03
CA SER A 152 -35.63 7.09 6.77
C SER A 152 -34.11 7.08 6.89
N SER A 153 -33.49 5.93 6.63
CA SER A 153 -32.05 5.75 6.59
C SER A 153 -31.63 5.31 5.19
N LEU A 154 -30.57 5.93 4.68
CA LEU A 154 -29.96 5.61 3.40
C LEU A 154 -28.46 5.41 3.59
N PHE A 155 -27.98 4.20 3.35
CA PHE A 155 -26.57 3.85 3.47
C PHE A 155 -25.92 3.67 2.10
N PHE A 156 -24.67 4.09 1.96
CA PHE A 156 -23.89 4.07 0.74
C PHE A 156 -22.62 3.26 0.95
N LEU A 157 -22.32 2.39 -0.02
CA LEU A 157 -21.00 1.84 -0.25
C LEU A 157 -20.59 2.17 -1.68
N SER A 158 -19.54 2.96 -1.83
CA SER A 158 -19.15 3.55 -3.11
C SER A 158 -17.72 3.20 -3.46
N TYR A 159 -17.44 3.14 -4.76
CA TYR A 159 -16.10 2.98 -5.29
C TYR A 159 -15.94 3.89 -6.49
N GLY A 160 -14.81 4.60 -6.57
CA GLY A 160 -14.46 5.36 -7.76
C GLY A 160 -13.01 5.15 -8.15
N ILE A 161 -12.76 5.31 -9.44
CA ILE A 161 -11.48 5.09 -10.09
C ILE A 161 -11.18 6.22 -11.09
N ASP A 162 -9.93 6.68 -11.10
CA ASP A 162 -9.35 7.54 -12.11
C ASP A 162 -8.61 6.67 -13.15
N LEU A 163 -9.09 6.67 -14.39
CA LEU A 163 -8.56 5.78 -15.42
C LEU A 163 -7.18 6.30 -15.88
N ILE A 164 -6.13 5.52 -15.58
CA ILE A 164 -4.73 5.82 -15.90
C ILE A 164 -4.57 6.23 -17.38
N ASN A 165 -3.80 7.30 -17.63
CA ASN A 165 -3.57 7.89 -18.97
C ASN A 165 -4.85 8.42 -19.66
N SER A 166 -5.88 8.75 -18.88
CA SER A 166 -7.08 9.42 -19.39
C SER A 166 -7.49 10.58 -18.48
N ASN A 167 -8.32 11.48 -19.01
CA ASN A 167 -8.93 12.55 -18.22
C ASN A 167 -10.29 12.13 -17.63
N ILE A 168 -10.56 10.83 -17.50
CA ILE A 168 -11.87 10.28 -17.15
C ILE A 168 -11.81 9.58 -15.79
N GLN A 169 -12.73 9.96 -14.90
CA GLN A 169 -13.00 9.22 -13.68
C GLN A 169 -14.37 8.56 -13.78
N LEU A 170 -14.48 7.35 -13.23
CA LEU A 170 -15.71 6.57 -13.15
C LEU A 170 -15.98 6.19 -11.70
N GLY A 171 -17.24 6.01 -11.33
CA GLY A 171 -17.59 5.48 -10.02
C GLY A 171 -18.98 4.90 -9.96
N GLY A 172 -19.21 4.10 -8.93
CA GLY A 172 -20.51 3.54 -8.62
C GLY A 172 -20.77 3.47 -7.12
N SER A 173 -22.05 3.51 -6.74
CA SER A 173 -22.51 3.38 -5.37
C SER A 173 -23.57 2.28 -5.27
N LEU A 174 -23.45 1.40 -4.27
CA LEU A 174 -24.54 0.56 -3.80
C LEU A 174 -25.25 1.29 -2.66
N LYS A 175 -26.58 1.32 -2.70
CA LYS A 175 -27.42 1.99 -1.71
C LYS A 175 -28.35 1.01 -1.00
N TYR A 176 -28.51 1.18 0.30
CA TYR A 176 -29.51 0.48 1.09
C TYR A 176 -30.47 1.48 1.72
N PHE A 177 -31.73 1.41 1.33
CA PHE A 177 -32.83 2.19 1.87
C PHE A 177 -33.53 1.40 2.96
N SER A 178 -33.82 2.09 4.06
CA SER A 178 -34.69 1.60 5.14
C SER A 178 -35.58 2.74 5.58
N GLN A 179 -36.89 2.58 5.44
CA GLN A 179 -37.88 3.55 5.90
C GLN A 179 -38.87 2.85 6.82
N GLY A 180 -39.31 3.51 7.88
CA GLY A 180 -40.24 2.90 8.80
C GLY A 180 -40.37 3.61 10.12
N GLY A 181 -41.22 3.08 10.98
CA GLY A 181 -41.58 3.68 12.25
C GLY A 181 -42.04 2.67 13.28
N THR A 182 -42.31 3.17 14.49
CA THR A 182 -42.77 2.39 15.64
C THR A 182 -43.92 3.09 16.35
N GLY A 183 -44.72 2.35 17.11
CA GLY A 183 -45.71 2.89 18.06
C GLY A 183 -47.17 2.58 17.72
N ASP A 184 -47.53 2.56 16.44
CA ASP A 184 -48.84 2.13 15.96
C ASP A 184 -48.71 1.10 14.83
N SER A 185 -49.61 0.12 14.80
CA SER A 185 -49.59 -0.96 13.81
C SER A 185 -49.70 -0.48 12.36
N SER A 186 -50.38 0.64 12.10
CA SER A 186 -50.45 1.24 10.76
C SER A 186 -49.10 1.82 10.30
N ILE A 187 -48.30 2.32 11.25
CA ILE A 187 -46.96 2.84 11.02
C ILE A 187 -45.97 1.68 10.82
N GLU A 188 -46.01 0.67 11.69
CA GLU A 188 -45.09 -0.47 11.63
C GLU A 188 -45.28 -1.32 10.37
N ASN A 189 -46.52 -1.46 9.89
CA ASN A 189 -46.82 -2.16 8.64
C ASN A 189 -46.33 -1.44 7.38
N ALA A 190 -45.97 -0.15 7.49
CA ALA A 190 -45.43 0.64 6.39
C ALA A 190 -43.89 0.58 6.30
N ASN A 191 -43.23 -0.16 7.20
CA ASN A 191 -41.78 -0.36 7.16
C ASN A 191 -41.36 -1.00 5.85
N SER A 192 -40.43 -0.36 5.14
CA SER A 192 -39.96 -0.76 3.81
C SER A 192 -38.44 -0.70 3.68
N THR A 193 -37.90 -1.59 2.85
CA THR A 193 -36.47 -1.59 2.52
C THR A 193 -36.26 -1.77 1.03
N GLY A 194 -35.10 -1.34 0.53
CA GLY A 194 -34.76 -1.50 -0.87
C GLY A 194 -33.27 -1.34 -1.14
N ILE A 195 -32.81 -1.92 -2.24
CA ILE A 195 -31.42 -1.81 -2.70
C ILE A 195 -31.42 -1.00 -3.99
N GLY A 196 -30.66 0.09 -3.99
CA GLY A 196 -30.46 0.96 -5.14
C GLY A 196 -29.01 0.98 -5.58
N PHE A 197 -28.76 1.60 -6.72
CA PHE A 197 -27.40 1.85 -7.18
C PHE A 197 -27.31 3.18 -7.91
N ASP A 198 -26.12 3.78 -7.88
CA ASP A 198 -25.80 5.00 -8.62
C ASP A 198 -24.54 4.75 -9.46
N ILE A 199 -24.42 5.46 -10.59
CA ILE A 199 -23.25 5.43 -11.46
C ILE A 199 -22.87 6.88 -11.78
N GLY A 200 -21.57 7.18 -11.78
CA GLY A 200 -21.06 8.50 -12.06
C GLY A 200 -19.88 8.47 -13.02
N ALA A 201 -19.68 9.57 -13.72
CA ALA A 201 -18.47 9.87 -14.46
C ALA A 201 -18.06 11.34 -14.30
N LEU A 202 -16.77 11.61 -14.35
CA LEU A 202 -16.18 12.93 -14.47
C LEU A 202 -15.20 12.94 -15.65
N TYR A 203 -15.15 14.05 -16.36
CA TYR A 203 -14.22 14.27 -17.46
C TYR A 203 -13.53 15.62 -17.29
N ALA A 204 -12.22 15.60 -17.08
CA ALA A 204 -11.37 16.80 -17.03
C ALA A 204 -11.04 17.26 -18.44
N VAL A 205 -11.85 18.16 -19.00
CA VAL A 205 -11.60 18.77 -20.33
C VAL A 205 -10.27 19.52 -20.34
N SER A 206 -9.92 20.16 -19.23
CA SER A 206 -8.62 20.80 -18.98
C SER A 206 -8.39 20.94 -17.48
N ASP A 207 -7.22 21.45 -17.07
CA ASP A 207 -6.92 21.78 -15.68
C ASP A 207 -7.93 22.75 -15.03
N LYS A 208 -8.69 23.48 -15.86
CA LYS A 208 -9.67 24.47 -15.42
C LYS A 208 -11.12 24.04 -15.62
N LEU A 209 -11.40 23.08 -16.49
CA LEU A 209 -12.77 22.74 -16.89
C LEU A 209 -13.03 21.26 -16.68
N SER A 210 -14.03 20.92 -15.88
CA SER A 210 -14.54 19.57 -15.71
C SER A 210 -16.00 19.48 -16.13
N LEU A 211 -16.37 18.32 -16.69
CA LEU A 211 -17.74 17.91 -16.93
C LEU A 211 -18.04 16.70 -16.04
N GLY A 212 -19.29 16.55 -15.63
CA GLY A 212 -19.72 15.44 -14.79
C GLY A 212 -21.11 14.95 -15.17
N VAL A 213 -21.33 13.66 -14.99
CA VAL A 213 -22.66 13.05 -15.06
C VAL A 213 -22.82 12.09 -13.88
N SER A 214 -24.00 12.10 -13.28
CA SER A 214 -24.36 11.18 -12.19
C SER A 214 -25.77 10.67 -12.43
N ALA A 215 -25.92 9.36 -12.56
CA ALA A 215 -27.21 8.69 -12.70
C ALA A 215 -27.52 7.99 -11.38
N GLN A 216 -28.49 8.53 -10.64
CA GLN A 216 -28.92 8.04 -9.34
C GLN A 216 -30.19 7.20 -9.48
N ASN A 217 -30.20 6.01 -8.89
CA ASN A 217 -31.27 5.02 -9.04
C ASN A 217 -31.70 4.81 -10.51
N PRO A 218 -30.79 4.56 -11.48
CA PRO A 218 -31.12 4.65 -12.91
C PRO A 218 -32.11 3.60 -13.40
N LEU A 219 -32.37 2.52 -12.63
CA LEU A 219 -33.43 1.54 -12.91
C LEU A 219 -34.70 1.74 -12.06
N GLY A 220 -34.74 2.80 -11.25
CA GLY A 220 -35.70 2.96 -10.17
C GLY A 220 -35.41 2.01 -9.00
N THR A 221 -35.45 2.51 -7.77
CA THR A 221 -35.23 1.67 -6.58
C THR A 221 -36.56 1.33 -5.95
N LYS A 222 -36.91 0.04 -5.95
CA LYS A 222 -38.12 -0.45 -5.28
C LYS A 222 -37.91 -0.56 -3.78
N LEU A 223 -38.79 0.05 -3.02
CA LEU A 223 -38.95 -0.12 -1.59
C LEU A 223 -40.16 -1.03 -1.35
N THR A 224 -39.93 -2.18 -0.74
CA THR A 224 -40.99 -3.16 -0.46
C THR A 224 -41.36 -3.07 1.01
N SER A 225 -42.62 -2.71 1.28
CA SER A 225 -43.17 -2.65 2.63
C SER A 225 -43.52 -4.04 3.19
N GLY A 226 -43.57 -4.18 4.51
CA GLY A 226 -43.95 -5.44 5.19
C GLY A 226 -45.34 -5.97 4.81
N ASN A 227 -46.23 -5.09 4.34
CA ASN A 227 -47.57 -5.43 3.81
C ASN A 227 -47.60 -5.76 2.30
N GLY A 228 -46.44 -5.82 1.63
CA GLY A 228 -46.31 -6.17 0.22
C GLY A 228 -46.54 -5.02 -0.77
N ILE A 229 -46.79 -3.80 -0.29
CA ILE A 229 -46.87 -2.60 -1.16
C ILE A 229 -45.46 -2.25 -1.64
N GLU A 230 -45.30 -2.04 -2.95
CA GLU A 230 -44.05 -1.58 -3.56
C GLU A 230 -44.14 -0.11 -3.94
N ASN A 231 -43.08 0.62 -3.61
CA ASN A 231 -42.97 2.05 -3.75
C ASN A 231 -41.64 2.35 -4.44
N THR A 232 -41.63 3.13 -5.52
CA THR A 232 -40.41 3.32 -6.33
C THR A 232 -39.80 4.70 -6.09
N VAL A 233 -38.53 4.73 -5.70
CA VAL A 233 -37.71 5.95 -5.73
C VAL A 233 -37.35 6.20 -7.21
N PRO A 234 -37.72 7.38 -7.76
CA PRO A 234 -37.51 7.67 -9.18
C PRO A 234 -36.01 7.76 -9.52
N TYR A 235 -35.68 7.53 -10.80
CA TYR A 235 -34.36 7.81 -11.30
C TYR A 235 -34.11 9.33 -11.38
N LEU A 236 -32.85 9.73 -11.19
CA LEU A 236 -32.40 11.12 -11.31
C LEU A 236 -31.08 11.13 -12.08
N ILE A 237 -31.05 11.80 -13.23
CA ILE A 237 -29.83 12.03 -13.99
C ILE A 237 -29.41 13.47 -13.78
N LYS A 238 -28.19 13.68 -13.29
CA LYS A 238 -27.58 14.98 -13.12
C LYS A 238 -26.46 15.15 -14.15
N VAL A 239 -26.43 16.28 -14.83
CA VAL A 239 -25.35 16.65 -15.75
C VAL A 239 -24.80 18.01 -15.34
N GLY A 240 -23.49 18.11 -15.17
CA GLY A 240 -22.85 19.29 -14.61
C GLY A 240 -21.55 19.69 -15.28
N GLY A 241 -21.19 20.95 -15.12
CA GLY A 241 -19.90 21.50 -15.52
C GLY A 241 -19.33 22.40 -14.44
N ALA A 242 -18.01 22.38 -14.27
CA ALA A 242 -17.32 23.26 -13.35
C ALA A 242 -16.07 23.91 -13.97
N TYR A 243 -15.91 25.20 -13.72
CA TYR A 243 -14.77 25.99 -14.13
C TYR A 243 -13.97 26.49 -12.92
N LYS A 244 -12.74 26.02 -12.78
CA LYS A 244 -11.80 26.35 -11.70
C LYS A 244 -10.71 27.27 -12.25
N THR A 245 -10.51 28.44 -11.65
CA THR A 245 -9.43 29.37 -12.03
C THR A 245 -8.85 30.08 -10.81
N SER A 246 -7.64 30.63 -10.94
CA SER A 246 -7.07 31.55 -9.96
C SER A 246 -7.35 33.00 -10.39
N MET A 247 -7.72 33.85 -9.43
CA MET A 247 -7.78 35.29 -9.56
C MET A 247 -6.43 35.92 -9.18
N TYR A 248 -6.33 37.25 -9.27
CA TYR A 248 -5.17 38.01 -8.76
C TYR A 248 -4.91 37.62 -7.29
N ASP A 249 -3.65 37.43 -6.90
CA ASP A 249 -3.22 37.02 -5.55
C ASP A 249 -3.48 35.52 -5.21
N ASP A 250 -3.45 34.63 -6.21
CA ASP A 250 -3.62 33.15 -6.10
C ASP A 250 -4.93 32.65 -5.46
N ARG A 251 -5.93 33.54 -5.35
CA ARG A 251 -7.27 33.21 -4.84
C ARG A 251 -8.00 32.30 -5.80
N LYS A 252 -8.48 31.15 -5.33
CA LYS A 252 -9.21 30.17 -6.15
C LYS A 252 -10.67 30.60 -6.33
N LEU A 253 -11.15 30.55 -7.56
CA LEU A 253 -12.56 30.68 -7.93
C LEU A 253 -13.01 29.39 -8.60
N THR A 254 -14.11 28.82 -8.13
CA THR A 254 -14.84 27.73 -8.78
C THR A 254 -16.22 28.23 -9.17
N LEU A 255 -16.61 28.05 -10.42
CA LEU A 255 -17.97 28.24 -10.92
C LEU A 255 -18.53 26.87 -11.29
N ALA A 256 -19.78 26.59 -10.97
CA ALA A 256 -20.43 25.32 -11.26
C ALA A 256 -21.86 25.51 -11.73
N CYS A 257 -22.33 24.60 -12.59
CA CYS A 257 -23.71 24.56 -13.04
C CYS A 257 -24.11 23.11 -13.30
N ASP A 258 -25.25 22.71 -12.74
CA ASP A 258 -25.81 21.37 -12.93
C ASP A 258 -27.28 21.46 -13.40
N VAL A 259 -27.70 20.45 -14.15
CA VAL A 259 -29.09 20.24 -14.58
C VAL A 259 -29.55 18.88 -14.09
N ASP A 260 -30.71 18.86 -13.43
CA ASP A 260 -31.37 17.64 -12.98
C ASP A 260 -32.47 17.24 -13.96
N ILE A 261 -32.45 15.96 -14.35
CA ILE A 261 -33.41 15.32 -15.24
C ILE A 261 -34.08 14.20 -14.47
N VAL A 262 -35.38 14.35 -14.21
CA VAL A 262 -36.20 13.39 -13.47
C VAL A 262 -37.47 13.10 -14.27
N ASP A 263 -37.93 11.86 -14.22
CA ASP A 263 -39.17 11.45 -14.90
C ASP A 263 -40.36 12.28 -14.43
N ASN A 264 -41.19 12.73 -15.37
CA ASN A 264 -42.42 13.49 -15.11
C ASN A 264 -42.24 14.72 -14.21
N ARG A 265 -41.05 15.32 -14.17
CA ARG A 265 -40.77 16.59 -13.48
C ARG A 265 -40.12 17.59 -14.43
N PRO A 266 -40.33 18.90 -14.23
CA PRO A 266 -39.62 19.91 -14.99
C PRO A 266 -38.10 19.79 -14.73
N LEU A 267 -37.31 20.10 -15.76
CA LEU A 267 -35.87 20.24 -15.62
C LEU A 267 -35.56 21.33 -14.60
N THR A 268 -34.65 21.07 -13.68
CA THR A 268 -34.18 22.08 -12.73
C THR A 268 -32.71 22.40 -12.90
N LEU A 269 -32.39 23.68 -12.73
CA LEU A 269 -31.05 24.24 -12.88
C LEU A 269 -30.47 24.62 -11.53
N HIS A 270 -29.21 24.25 -11.34
CA HIS A 270 -28.41 24.60 -10.16
C HIS A 270 -27.21 25.40 -10.62
N VAL A 271 -26.92 26.53 -9.97
CA VAL A 271 -25.74 27.35 -10.28
C VAL A 271 -25.04 27.76 -8.99
N GLY A 272 -23.71 27.67 -8.96
CA GLY A 272 -22.91 27.97 -7.78
C GLY A 272 -21.58 28.64 -8.09
N ALA A 273 -21.08 29.42 -7.15
CA ALA A 273 -19.77 30.03 -7.16
C ALA A 273 -19.09 29.92 -5.79
N GLU A 274 -17.83 29.47 -5.75
CA GLU A 274 -16.98 29.38 -4.55
C GLU A 274 -15.75 30.25 -4.76
N LEU A 275 -15.51 31.20 -3.86
CA LEU A 275 -14.35 32.10 -3.89
C LEU A 275 -13.54 31.94 -2.60
N GLY A 276 -12.27 31.57 -2.73
CA GLY A 276 -11.30 31.62 -1.65
C GLY A 276 -10.88 33.06 -1.38
N LEU A 277 -11.28 33.61 -0.23
CA LEU A 277 -10.82 34.94 0.21
C LEU A 277 -9.38 34.89 0.73
N THR A 278 -9.03 33.80 1.41
CA THR A 278 -7.68 33.47 1.90
C THR A 278 -7.45 31.96 1.72
N GLN A 279 -6.31 31.43 2.19
CA GLN A 279 -6.06 29.98 2.22
C GLN A 279 -6.99 29.22 3.18
N ASN A 280 -7.64 29.92 4.11
CA ASN A 280 -8.45 29.32 5.18
C ASN A 280 -9.93 29.71 5.10
N ILE A 281 -10.30 30.75 4.34
CA ILE A 281 -11.66 31.28 4.30
C ILE A 281 -12.19 31.24 2.88
N THR A 282 -13.34 30.59 2.71
CA THR A 282 -14.10 30.55 1.45
C THR A 282 -15.47 31.16 1.65
N ILE A 283 -15.97 31.82 0.61
CA ILE A 283 -17.37 32.26 0.53
C ILE A 283 -18.03 31.63 -0.69
N ARG A 284 -19.32 31.35 -0.58
CA ARG A 284 -20.11 30.66 -1.59
C ARG A 284 -21.42 31.38 -1.81
N ALA A 285 -21.90 31.36 -3.04
CA ALA A 285 -23.23 31.80 -3.40
C ALA A 285 -23.77 30.90 -4.51
N GLY A 286 -25.07 30.67 -4.51
CA GLY A 286 -25.70 29.86 -5.55
C GLY A 286 -27.19 30.10 -5.70
N LEU A 287 -27.78 29.42 -6.67
CA LEU A 287 -29.20 29.39 -6.96
C LEU A 287 -29.59 27.92 -7.19
N ASP A 288 -30.49 27.41 -6.36
CA ASP A 288 -31.06 26.06 -6.45
C ASP A 288 -32.51 26.16 -6.95
N GLN A 289 -32.79 25.55 -8.11
CA GLN A 289 -34.15 25.37 -8.58
C GLN A 289 -34.74 24.07 -8.08
N ASN A 290 -35.86 24.17 -7.36
CA ASN A 290 -36.60 23.02 -6.88
C ASN A 290 -38.00 22.98 -7.51
N PRO A 291 -38.46 21.81 -7.99
CA PRO A 291 -39.83 21.67 -8.47
C PRO A 291 -40.78 21.65 -7.27
N ILE A 292 -41.80 22.51 -7.28
CA ILE A 292 -42.88 22.49 -6.28
C ILE A 292 -44.15 21.85 -6.89
N PRO A 293 -45.08 21.36 -6.06
CA PRO A 293 -46.36 20.84 -6.55
C PRO A 293 -47.04 21.84 -7.51
N ASN A 294 -47.64 21.34 -8.60
CA ASN A 294 -48.24 22.10 -9.73
C ASN A 294 -47.28 22.59 -10.83
N SER A 295 -46.08 22.00 -10.96
CA SER A 295 -45.10 22.27 -12.03
C SER A 295 -44.48 23.66 -12.02
N GLU A 296 -44.62 24.42 -10.93
CA GLU A 296 -43.88 25.65 -10.73
C GLU A 296 -42.44 25.33 -10.28
N ILE A 297 -41.48 26.14 -10.73
CA ILE A 297 -40.09 26.04 -10.30
C ILE A 297 -39.85 27.13 -9.26
N GLN A 298 -39.46 26.71 -8.06
CA GLN A 298 -39.03 27.62 -7.02
C GLN A 298 -37.53 27.91 -7.14
N ASN A 299 -37.19 29.19 -7.16
CA ASN A 299 -35.80 29.66 -7.16
C ASN A 299 -35.33 29.96 -5.73
N ASN A 300 -34.35 29.22 -5.23
CA ASN A 300 -33.83 29.35 -3.87
C ASN A 300 -32.40 29.92 -3.90
N PRO A 301 -32.21 31.21 -3.57
CA PRO A 301 -30.87 31.78 -3.46
C PRO A 301 -30.17 31.22 -2.22
N THR A 302 -28.90 30.85 -2.37
CA THR A 302 -28.10 30.22 -1.32
C THR A 302 -26.83 31.03 -1.07
N LEU A 303 -26.37 31.00 0.18
CA LEU A 303 -25.11 31.59 0.61
C LEU A 303 -24.35 30.57 1.44
N GLY A 304 -23.03 30.62 1.43
CA GLY A 304 -22.21 29.76 2.27
C GLY A 304 -20.86 30.34 2.63
N MET A 305 -20.26 29.78 3.66
CA MET A 305 -18.93 30.13 4.13
C MET A 305 -18.21 28.87 4.60
N GLY A 306 -16.91 28.79 4.34
CA GLY A 306 -16.04 27.73 4.84
C GLY A 306 -14.86 28.31 5.61
N LEU A 307 -14.51 27.68 6.72
CA LEU A 307 -13.31 27.97 7.51
C LEU A 307 -12.48 26.69 7.67
N SER A 308 -11.27 26.69 7.10
CA SER A 308 -10.34 25.57 7.18
C SER A 308 -9.22 25.85 8.19
N VAL A 309 -9.09 25.00 9.22
CA VAL A 309 -8.04 25.09 10.25
C VAL A 309 -7.49 23.70 10.54
N SER A 310 -6.19 23.50 10.31
CA SER A 310 -5.45 22.27 10.66
C SER A 310 -6.13 20.97 10.18
N GLY A 311 -6.55 20.92 8.91
CA GLY A 311 -7.21 19.76 8.31
C GLY A 311 -8.71 19.64 8.63
N MET A 312 -9.25 20.45 9.55
CA MET A 312 -10.69 20.55 9.77
C MET A 312 -11.29 21.65 8.90
N GLU A 313 -12.46 21.42 8.32
CA GLU A 313 -13.24 22.43 7.59
C GLU A 313 -14.61 22.58 8.25
N PHE A 314 -14.91 23.80 8.71
CA PHE A 314 -16.21 24.19 9.24
C PHE A 314 -16.97 24.91 8.14
N ASN A 315 -18.09 24.32 7.74
CA ASN A 315 -18.90 24.80 6.64
C ASN A 315 -20.26 25.25 7.14
N TYR A 316 -20.70 26.41 6.66
CA TYR A 316 -22.01 26.97 6.92
C TYR A 316 -22.70 27.26 5.59
N ALA A 317 -24.00 27.01 5.52
CA ALA A 317 -24.85 27.45 4.43
C ALA A 317 -26.20 27.97 4.91
N TYR A 318 -26.66 29.00 4.22
CA TYR A 318 -28.04 29.44 4.21
C TYR A 318 -28.70 28.93 2.94
N HIS A 319 -29.79 28.17 3.10
CA HIS A 319 -30.58 27.62 2.01
C HIS A 319 -32.08 27.70 2.37
N PRO A 320 -32.86 28.57 1.70
CA PRO A 320 -34.29 28.67 1.94
C PRO A 320 -35.04 27.59 1.14
N TYR A 321 -35.77 26.72 1.85
CA TYR A 321 -36.76 25.85 1.24
C TYR A 321 -38.15 26.48 1.42
N GLY A 322 -38.88 26.76 0.34
CA GLY A 322 -40.12 27.55 0.36
C GLY A 322 -41.23 27.11 1.29
N ASN A 323 -41.24 25.83 1.67
CA ASN A 323 -42.26 25.23 2.52
C ASN A 323 -41.73 24.76 3.88
N ILE A 324 -40.48 25.10 4.22
CA ILE A 324 -39.88 24.81 5.52
C ILE A 324 -39.81 26.13 6.30
N ALA A 325 -40.19 26.11 7.57
CA ALA A 325 -40.16 27.28 8.46
C ALA A 325 -38.82 28.04 8.36
N GLU A 326 -38.86 29.38 8.46
CA GLU A 326 -37.70 30.26 8.30
C GLU A 326 -36.49 29.85 9.19
N ASP A 327 -36.75 29.20 10.33
CA ASP A 327 -35.75 28.76 11.30
C ASP A 327 -34.95 27.50 10.87
N SER A 328 -35.35 26.80 9.81
CA SER A 328 -34.67 25.58 9.29
C SER A 328 -33.86 25.83 8.01
N THR A 329 -33.47 27.08 7.78
CA THR A 329 -32.74 27.53 6.59
C THR A 329 -31.22 27.52 6.74
N HIS A 330 -30.71 27.12 7.92
CA HIS A 330 -29.29 27.14 8.28
C HIS A 330 -28.72 25.72 8.38
N TYR A 331 -27.58 25.49 7.74
CA TYR A 331 -26.93 24.18 7.65
C TYR A 331 -25.47 24.30 8.07
N PHE A 332 -25.02 23.37 8.91
CA PHE A 332 -23.65 23.30 9.40
C PHE A 332 -23.07 21.93 9.07
N SER A 333 -21.89 21.92 8.45
CA SER A 333 -21.13 20.70 8.26
C SER A 333 -19.71 20.81 8.82
N LEU A 334 -19.22 19.70 9.34
CA LEU A 334 -17.85 19.55 9.80
C LEU A 334 -17.17 18.50 8.93
N SER A 335 -16.05 18.88 8.33
CA SER A 335 -15.27 17.97 7.50
C SER A 335 -13.85 17.84 8.04
N TYR A 336 -13.26 16.67 7.87
CA TYR A 336 -11.85 16.40 8.14
C TYR A 336 -11.19 15.99 6.83
N VAL A 337 -10.06 16.62 6.53
CA VAL A 337 -9.15 16.28 5.44
C VAL A 337 -7.87 15.81 6.10
N GLY A 338 -7.64 14.51 6.06
CA GLY A 338 -6.42 13.91 6.58
C GLY A 338 -5.21 14.26 5.73
N ASP A 339 -4.03 13.92 6.27
CA ASP A 339 -2.79 13.99 5.51
C ASP A 339 -2.85 13.07 4.28
N LYS A 340 -2.04 13.38 3.26
CA LYS A 340 -1.85 12.50 2.11
C LYS A 340 -1.38 11.13 2.58
N TYR A 341 -2.30 10.19 2.65
CA TYR A 341 -2.02 8.78 2.84
C TYR A 341 -2.11 8.11 1.49
N ILE A 342 -1.04 8.23 0.72
CA ILE A 342 -0.79 7.36 -0.41
C ILE A 342 0.66 6.94 -0.26
N GLU A 343 0.91 5.62 -0.21
CA GLU A 343 2.22 5.09 -0.57
C GLU A 343 2.67 5.85 -1.82
N GLU A 344 3.83 6.50 -1.75
CA GLU A 344 4.42 7.12 -2.91
C GLU A 344 4.42 6.08 -4.04
N GLU A 345 3.51 6.17 -5.04
CA GLU A 345 3.87 5.62 -6.35
C GLU A 345 5.07 6.45 -6.75
N THR A 346 6.21 5.83 -6.55
CA THR A 346 7.43 6.13 -7.23
C THR A 346 7.09 6.13 -8.71
N PHE A 347 7.02 7.31 -9.34
CA PHE A 347 7.60 7.41 -10.68
C PHE A 347 9.06 7.01 -10.49
N GLY A 348 9.33 5.72 -10.63
CA GLY A 348 10.55 5.14 -10.15
C GLY A 348 10.73 3.71 -10.63
N ILE A 349 11.82 3.13 -10.19
CA ILE A 349 12.29 1.87 -10.74
C ILE A 349 11.59 0.75 -9.99
N VAL A 350 10.81 -0.06 -10.69
CA VAL A 350 10.21 -1.28 -10.14
C VAL A 350 11.00 -2.47 -10.65
N ILE A 351 11.58 -3.27 -9.75
CA ILE A 351 12.35 -4.47 -10.13
C ILE A 351 11.46 -5.70 -9.92
N TYR A 352 11.19 -6.44 -11.00
CA TYR A 352 10.38 -7.64 -10.99
C TYR A 352 11.19 -8.86 -10.57
N GLU A 353 12.34 -9.07 -11.22
CA GLU A 353 13.26 -10.15 -10.94
C GLU A 353 14.72 -9.64 -10.95
N PRO A 354 15.61 -10.18 -10.12
CA PRO A 354 15.27 -11.03 -8.98
C PRO A 354 14.65 -10.18 -7.87
N LYS A 355 13.72 -10.76 -7.10
CA LYS A 355 13.16 -10.09 -5.91
C LYS A 355 14.25 -9.74 -4.90
N ASP A 356 14.05 -8.69 -4.10
CA ASP A 356 14.95 -8.39 -2.99
C ASP A 356 15.06 -9.61 -2.05
N LYS A 357 16.28 -9.84 -1.53
CA LYS A 357 16.63 -11.00 -0.69
C LYS A 357 16.60 -12.36 -1.42
N SER A 358 16.94 -12.39 -2.70
CA SER A 358 17.00 -13.64 -3.50
C SER A 358 18.34 -14.36 -3.42
N ILE A 359 18.30 -15.70 -3.41
CA ILE A 359 19.48 -16.56 -3.54
C ILE A 359 19.68 -16.94 -5.01
N ILE A 360 20.91 -16.77 -5.51
CA ILE A 360 21.29 -17.13 -6.88
C ILE A 360 22.53 -18.05 -6.86
N TYR A 361 22.77 -18.76 -7.96
CA TYR A 361 23.90 -19.70 -8.10
C TYR A 361 24.79 -19.36 -9.31
N ASP A 362 24.18 -18.86 -10.38
CA ASP A 362 24.88 -18.46 -11.59
C ASP A 362 25.75 -17.23 -11.37
N ASP A 363 26.78 -17.06 -12.20
CA ASP A 363 27.67 -15.91 -12.20
C ASP A 363 27.07 -14.67 -12.88
N LYS A 364 25.88 -14.85 -13.47
CA LYS A 364 25.04 -13.82 -14.08
C LYS A 364 23.63 -13.92 -13.53
N VAL A 365 22.91 -12.82 -13.55
CA VAL A 365 21.50 -12.76 -13.14
C VAL A 365 20.71 -11.91 -14.11
N ALA A 366 19.55 -12.43 -14.51
CA ALA A 366 18.57 -11.66 -15.26
C ALA A 366 17.88 -10.67 -14.31
N VAL A 367 17.95 -9.40 -14.64
CA VAL A 367 17.32 -8.30 -13.92
C VAL A 367 16.26 -7.70 -14.83
N SER A 368 15.00 -7.80 -14.44
CA SER A 368 13.88 -7.23 -15.18
C SER A 368 13.08 -6.28 -14.31
N GLY A 369 12.43 -5.31 -14.94
CA GLY A 369 11.68 -4.29 -14.24
C GLY A 369 10.96 -3.33 -15.16
N SER A 370 10.39 -2.28 -14.57
CA SER A 370 9.85 -1.11 -15.26
C SER A 370 10.49 0.16 -14.72
N ALA A 371 10.70 1.13 -15.61
CA ALA A 371 11.18 2.46 -15.31
C ALA A 371 10.39 3.49 -16.14
N GLU A 372 9.09 3.59 -15.86
CA GLU A 372 8.17 4.46 -16.58
C GLU A 372 8.56 5.94 -16.42
N GLY A 373 8.57 6.69 -17.53
CA GLY A 373 9.02 8.08 -17.57
C GLY A 373 10.54 8.29 -17.64
N PHE A 374 11.34 7.22 -17.75
CA PHE A 374 12.79 7.30 -17.95
C PHE A 374 13.20 6.78 -19.32
N LYS A 375 14.21 7.42 -19.93
CA LYS A 375 14.67 7.09 -21.29
C LYS A 375 15.81 6.08 -21.30
N THR A 376 16.62 6.10 -20.25
CA THR A 376 17.76 5.17 -20.11
C THR A 376 17.73 4.53 -18.73
N VAL A 377 17.96 3.23 -18.70
CA VAL A 377 18.19 2.44 -17.49
C VAL A 377 19.60 1.89 -17.54
N SER A 378 20.27 1.83 -16.39
CA SER A 378 21.53 1.12 -16.24
C SER A 378 21.47 0.19 -15.04
N VAL A 379 21.96 -1.03 -15.19
CA VAL A 379 22.03 -2.01 -14.10
C VAL A 379 23.49 -2.31 -13.80
N ASN A 380 23.94 -2.02 -12.58
CA ASN A 380 25.35 -2.02 -12.18
C ASN A 380 26.25 -1.25 -13.17
N GLY A 381 25.76 -0.12 -13.68
CA GLY A 381 26.45 0.72 -14.67
C GLY A 381 26.42 0.19 -16.11
N ILE A 382 25.77 -0.95 -16.39
CA ILE A 382 25.54 -1.44 -17.76
C ILE A 382 24.25 -0.80 -18.28
N THR A 383 24.34 0.04 -19.30
CA THR A 383 23.15 0.66 -19.93
C THR A 383 22.29 -0.38 -20.66
N VAL A 384 20.98 -0.28 -20.50
CA VAL A 384 19.97 -1.22 -21.00
C VAL A 384 18.89 -0.43 -21.72
N SER A 385 18.43 -0.95 -22.86
CA SER A 385 17.29 -0.40 -23.58
C SER A 385 16.00 -0.60 -22.79
N VAL A 386 15.17 0.45 -22.74
CA VAL A 386 13.82 0.41 -22.20
C VAL A 386 12.86 0.21 -23.36
N ASN A 387 11.92 -0.71 -23.21
CA ASN A 387 10.87 -0.99 -24.18
C ASN A 387 9.83 0.15 -24.19
N ASN A 388 9.00 0.20 -25.24
CA ASN A 388 7.97 1.24 -25.37
C ASN A 388 6.92 1.23 -24.24
N ASP A 389 6.76 0.09 -23.56
CA ASP A 389 5.89 -0.08 -22.40
C ASP A 389 6.58 0.27 -21.05
N GLY A 390 7.79 0.84 -21.10
CA GLY A 390 8.57 1.21 -19.92
C GLY A 390 9.35 0.07 -19.28
N THR A 391 9.26 -1.16 -19.81
CA THR A 391 9.95 -2.32 -19.22
C THR A 391 11.41 -2.45 -19.68
N PHE A 392 12.25 -3.08 -18.87
CA PHE A 392 13.63 -3.40 -19.22
C PHE A 392 14.02 -4.81 -18.78
N ASN A 393 15.03 -5.37 -19.44
CA ASN A 393 15.64 -6.64 -19.06
C ASN A 393 17.15 -6.58 -19.31
N ALA A 394 17.93 -6.97 -18.31
CA ALA A 394 19.38 -6.93 -18.32
C ALA A 394 19.93 -8.26 -17.82
N ASN A 395 20.96 -8.80 -18.46
CA ASN A 395 21.70 -9.93 -17.90
C ASN A 395 23.01 -9.43 -17.30
N VAL A 396 23.12 -9.45 -15.98
CA VAL A 396 24.14 -8.72 -15.22
C VAL A 396 25.15 -9.69 -14.63
N PRO A 397 26.46 -9.52 -14.89
CA PRO A 397 27.50 -10.32 -14.24
C PRO A 397 27.66 -9.93 -12.77
N ILE A 398 27.54 -10.92 -11.88
CA ILE A 398 27.61 -10.74 -10.43
C ILE A 398 29.02 -11.04 -9.88
N GLY A 399 29.82 -11.79 -10.64
CA GLY A 399 31.20 -12.13 -10.31
C GLY A 399 31.29 -13.14 -9.17
N ASN A 400 32.19 -12.91 -8.21
CA ASN A 400 32.48 -13.86 -7.12
C ASN A 400 31.25 -14.13 -6.23
N VAL A 401 31.23 -15.27 -5.55
CA VAL A 401 30.15 -15.64 -4.61
C VAL A 401 30.07 -14.70 -3.39
N GLY A 402 28.98 -14.77 -2.65
CA GLY A 402 28.70 -13.95 -1.47
C GLY A 402 27.57 -12.93 -1.66
N LYS A 403 27.47 -11.98 -0.73
CA LYS A 403 26.44 -10.92 -0.72
C LYS A 403 26.72 -9.89 -1.80
N LYS A 404 25.66 -9.48 -2.51
CA LYS A 404 25.74 -8.56 -3.65
C LYS A 404 24.58 -7.59 -3.61
N LEU A 405 24.88 -6.33 -3.91
CA LEU A 405 23.89 -5.32 -4.21
C LEU A 405 23.89 -5.14 -5.72
N ILE A 406 22.71 -5.20 -6.33
CA ILE A 406 22.52 -4.84 -7.74
C ILE A 406 21.82 -3.49 -7.72
N GLU A 407 22.49 -2.49 -8.27
CA GLU A 407 21.97 -1.15 -8.43
C GLU A 407 21.30 -1.02 -9.80
N VAL A 408 20.08 -0.50 -9.82
CA VAL A 408 19.38 -0.12 -11.04
C VAL A 408 19.20 1.39 -10.99
N THR A 409 19.74 2.09 -11.97
CA THR A 409 19.67 3.55 -12.09
C THR A 409 18.92 3.92 -13.36
N ALA A 410 17.92 4.77 -13.27
CA ALA A 410 17.17 5.31 -14.40
C ALA A 410 17.42 6.81 -14.51
N ALA A 411 17.52 7.32 -15.75
CA ALA A 411 17.83 8.73 -16.02
C ALA A 411 16.85 9.36 -17.03
N LYS A 412 16.44 10.60 -16.75
CA LYS A 412 15.61 11.45 -17.60
C LYS A 412 16.45 12.33 -18.54
N ASP A 413 15.80 12.95 -19.53
CA ASP A 413 16.45 13.83 -20.52
C ASP A 413 17.01 15.13 -19.91
N ASP A 414 16.48 15.57 -18.77
CA ASP A 414 16.96 16.74 -18.01
C ASP A 414 18.17 16.42 -17.11
N GLY A 415 18.60 15.15 -17.07
CA GLY A 415 19.72 14.68 -16.25
C GLY A 415 19.34 14.21 -14.84
N GLU A 416 18.06 14.26 -14.45
CA GLU A 416 17.59 13.69 -13.19
C GLU A 416 17.81 12.16 -13.19
N LYS A 417 18.30 11.63 -12.07
CA LYS A 417 18.56 10.19 -11.89
C LYS A 417 17.86 9.67 -10.65
N LEU A 418 17.24 8.50 -10.78
CA LEU A 418 16.72 7.70 -9.68
C LEU A 418 17.50 6.40 -9.60
N SER A 419 17.75 5.87 -8.40
CA SER A 419 18.45 4.58 -8.23
C SER A 419 17.77 3.74 -7.17
N GLU A 420 17.57 2.47 -7.50
CA GLU A 420 17.07 1.44 -6.61
C GLU A 420 18.09 0.32 -6.47
N SER A 421 18.05 -0.41 -5.36
CA SER A 421 19.03 -1.45 -5.07
C SER A 421 18.36 -2.69 -4.51
N ILE A 422 18.70 -3.85 -5.09
CA ILE A 422 18.24 -5.16 -4.62
C ILE A 422 19.39 -5.98 -4.06
N ARG A 423 19.10 -6.74 -3.00
CA ARG A 423 20.05 -7.65 -2.35
C ARG A 423 19.91 -9.03 -2.93
N VAL A 424 21.04 -9.59 -3.41
CA VAL A 424 21.12 -11.00 -3.80
C VAL A 424 22.28 -11.68 -3.09
N LEU A 425 22.10 -12.97 -2.77
CA LEU A 425 23.13 -13.81 -2.18
C LEU A 425 23.52 -14.88 -3.20
N ARG A 426 24.72 -14.75 -3.75
CA ARG A 426 25.28 -15.75 -4.66
C ARG A 426 25.94 -16.86 -3.87
N LEU A 427 25.40 -18.08 -3.92
CA LEU A 427 25.95 -19.25 -3.23
C LEU A 427 26.72 -20.16 -4.19
N VAL A 428 27.66 -20.92 -3.63
CA VAL A 428 28.25 -22.10 -4.31
C VAL A 428 27.25 -23.25 -4.25
N GLY A 429 26.81 -23.73 -5.41
CA GLY A 429 25.93 -24.91 -5.54
C GLY A 429 26.68 -26.13 -6.13
N PHE A 430 26.15 -27.33 -5.90
CA PHE A 430 26.74 -28.59 -6.38
C PHE A 430 25.70 -29.49 -7.06
N LYS A 431 26.12 -30.19 -8.13
CA LYS A 431 25.22 -31.04 -8.94
C LYS A 431 24.60 -32.20 -8.17
N ASP A 432 25.33 -32.73 -7.19
CA ASP A 432 24.95 -33.87 -6.35
C ASP A 432 24.36 -33.45 -4.98
N VAL A 433 24.01 -32.17 -4.83
CA VAL A 433 23.36 -31.63 -3.61
C VAL A 433 22.02 -30.96 -3.99
N PRO A 434 20.95 -31.76 -4.18
CA PRO A 434 19.64 -31.24 -4.57
C PRO A 434 19.03 -30.34 -3.48
N GLN A 435 18.02 -29.53 -3.84
CA GLN A 435 17.34 -28.60 -2.91
C GLN A 435 16.82 -29.28 -1.63
N SER A 436 16.37 -30.53 -1.73
CA SER A 436 15.87 -31.33 -0.61
C SER A 436 16.96 -31.97 0.27
N TYR A 437 18.23 -31.86 -0.10
CA TYR A 437 19.32 -32.50 0.64
C TYR A 437 19.47 -31.89 2.03
N TRP A 438 19.46 -32.75 3.06
CA TRP A 438 19.35 -32.33 4.46
C TRP A 438 20.48 -31.40 4.93
N ALA A 439 21.70 -31.56 4.39
CA ALA A 439 22.86 -30.73 4.71
C ALA A 439 23.15 -29.64 3.68
N LYS A 440 22.21 -29.33 2.77
CA LYS A 440 22.45 -28.39 1.67
C LYS A 440 22.95 -27.03 2.16
N ARG A 441 22.20 -26.38 3.05
CA ARG A 441 22.52 -25.04 3.55
C ARG A 441 23.90 -24.97 4.24
N PRO A 442 24.27 -25.91 5.13
CA PRO A 442 25.63 -26.02 5.66
C PRO A 442 26.71 -26.17 4.59
N ILE A 443 26.48 -27.03 3.59
CA ILE A 443 27.42 -27.27 2.49
C ILE A 443 27.62 -26.00 1.66
N GLU A 444 26.55 -25.37 1.20
CA GLU A 444 26.60 -24.17 0.37
C GLU A 444 27.16 -22.98 1.15
N GLY A 445 26.74 -22.81 2.41
CA GLY A 445 27.25 -21.77 3.30
C GLY A 445 28.75 -21.89 3.53
N SER A 446 29.20 -23.07 3.97
CA SER A 446 30.62 -23.35 4.22
C SER A 446 31.47 -23.19 2.97
N SER A 447 30.94 -23.59 1.81
CA SER A 447 31.64 -23.44 0.54
C SER A 447 31.73 -21.98 0.11
N THR A 448 30.65 -21.21 0.33
CA THR A 448 30.58 -19.79 -0.04
C THR A 448 31.49 -18.93 0.83
N VAL A 449 31.65 -19.26 2.12
CA VAL A 449 32.61 -18.58 3.01
C VAL A 449 34.04 -19.15 2.92
N GLY A 450 34.30 -20.09 2.01
CA GLY A 450 35.64 -20.62 1.74
C GLY A 450 36.18 -21.61 2.78
N LEU A 451 35.32 -22.20 3.63
CA LEU A 451 35.73 -23.20 4.62
C LEU A 451 35.95 -24.59 4.00
N VAL A 452 35.26 -24.88 2.90
CA VAL A 452 35.36 -26.16 2.18
C VAL A 452 35.21 -25.94 0.68
N GLU A 453 35.84 -26.79 -0.11
CA GLU A 453 35.72 -26.80 -1.56
C GLU A 453 35.06 -28.11 -2.04
N GLY A 454 34.36 -28.01 -3.17
CA GLY A 454 33.91 -29.17 -3.93
C GLY A 454 34.99 -29.68 -4.88
N TYR A 455 34.61 -30.59 -5.77
CA TYR A 455 35.51 -31.15 -6.76
C TYR A 455 35.42 -30.37 -8.08
N PRO A 456 36.47 -30.43 -8.93
CA PRO A 456 36.47 -29.77 -10.25
C PRO A 456 35.33 -30.20 -11.18
N ASP A 457 34.72 -31.37 -10.94
CA ASP A 457 33.57 -31.89 -11.71
C ASP A 457 32.22 -31.21 -11.35
N GLY A 458 32.22 -30.31 -10.35
CA GLY A 458 31.04 -29.60 -9.85
C GLY A 458 30.23 -30.36 -8.81
N THR A 459 30.80 -31.42 -8.22
CA THR A 459 30.19 -32.21 -7.15
C THR A 459 30.77 -31.87 -5.78
N PHE A 460 30.04 -32.20 -4.71
CA PHE A 460 30.51 -32.11 -3.33
C PHE A 460 30.86 -33.48 -2.73
N LYS A 461 30.28 -34.55 -3.25
CA LYS A 461 30.34 -35.95 -2.79
C LYS A 461 29.93 -36.08 -1.32
N PRO A 462 28.70 -35.67 -0.95
CA PRO A 462 28.29 -35.52 0.44
C PRO A 462 28.34 -36.83 1.24
N GLU A 463 28.08 -37.97 0.60
CA GLU A 463 28.09 -39.30 1.23
C GLU A 463 29.49 -39.94 1.31
N ARG A 464 30.52 -39.31 0.73
CA ARG A 464 31.88 -39.85 0.80
C ARG A 464 32.41 -39.75 2.23
N THR A 465 32.95 -40.85 2.75
CA THR A 465 33.60 -40.85 4.06
C THR A 465 34.96 -40.16 4.06
N LEU A 466 35.24 -39.44 5.14
CA LEU A 466 36.49 -38.70 5.34
C LEU A 466 37.57 -39.57 5.97
N SER A 467 38.82 -39.28 5.61
CA SER A 467 40.00 -39.77 6.32
C SER A 467 40.37 -38.85 7.49
N ARG A 468 41.19 -39.37 8.42
CA ARG A 468 41.72 -38.60 9.56
C ARG A 468 42.51 -37.37 9.10
N ALA A 469 43.31 -37.50 8.03
CA ALA A 469 44.06 -36.39 7.44
C ALA A 469 43.15 -35.31 6.85
N GLU A 470 42.06 -35.70 6.19
CA GLU A 470 41.10 -34.75 5.62
C GLU A 470 40.35 -33.97 6.69
N LEU A 471 39.92 -34.62 7.79
CA LEU A 471 39.26 -33.90 8.90
C LEU A 471 40.22 -32.92 9.58
N ALA A 472 41.47 -33.32 9.83
CA ALA A 472 42.48 -32.43 10.41
C ALA A 472 42.71 -31.20 9.52
N THR A 473 42.83 -31.41 8.21
CA THR A 473 43.00 -30.33 7.23
C THR A 473 41.80 -29.39 7.20
N LEU A 474 40.58 -29.95 7.20
CA LEU A 474 39.34 -29.17 7.22
C LEU A 474 39.28 -28.22 8.42
N LEU A 475 39.56 -28.72 9.63
CA LEU A 475 39.46 -27.93 10.85
C LEU A 475 40.57 -26.88 10.98
N VAL A 476 41.80 -27.20 10.56
CA VAL A 476 42.89 -26.21 10.53
C VAL A 476 42.57 -25.09 9.55
N ARG A 477 42.06 -25.39 8.36
CA ARG A 477 41.62 -24.35 7.42
C ARG A 477 40.45 -23.55 7.97
N ALA A 478 39.48 -24.21 8.59
CA ALA A 478 38.31 -23.55 9.18
C ALA A 478 38.67 -22.59 10.33
N SER A 479 39.81 -22.82 11.00
CA SER A 479 40.34 -21.91 12.03
C SER A 479 40.89 -20.58 11.49
N GLY A 480 41.04 -20.46 10.16
CA GLY A 480 41.69 -19.32 9.52
C GLY A 480 43.22 -19.32 9.63
N THR A 481 43.83 -20.42 10.10
CA THR A 481 45.28 -20.56 10.24
C THR A 481 45.94 -20.73 8.88
N GLU A 482 46.83 -19.82 8.53
CA GLU A 482 47.64 -19.92 7.31
C GLU A 482 48.77 -20.91 7.53
N VAL A 483 48.71 -22.03 6.81
CA VAL A 483 49.71 -23.10 6.89
C VAL A 483 50.66 -22.96 5.71
N THR A 484 51.81 -22.31 5.94
CA THR A 484 52.80 -22.02 4.89
C THR A 484 54.03 -22.92 4.95
N GLU A 485 54.31 -23.57 6.09
CA GLU A 485 55.53 -24.35 6.28
C GLU A 485 55.27 -25.86 6.41
N ARG A 486 56.05 -26.65 5.66
CA ARG A 486 56.10 -28.11 5.83
C ARG A 486 56.97 -28.49 7.04
N PRO A 487 56.64 -29.57 7.76
CA PRO A 487 57.50 -30.06 8.83
C PRO A 487 58.86 -30.48 8.28
N ARG A 488 59.95 -30.18 9.00
CA ARG A 488 61.32 -30.57 8.62
C ARG A 488 61.64 -32.02 8.97
N SER A 489 60.82 -32.67 9.78
CA SER A 489 60.96 -34.05 10.22
C SER A 489 59.60 -34.74 10.28
N LYS A 490 59.60 -36.07 10.36
CA LYS A 490 58.36 -36.84 10.53
C LYS A 490 57.65 -36.44 11.82
N VAL A 491 56.37 -36.05 11.69
CA VAL A 491 55.48 -35.73 12.83
C VAL A 491 54.99 -37.02 13.50
N PHE A 492 54.79 -38.06 12.68
CA PHE A 492 54.49 -39.43 13.10
C PHE A 492 55.24 -40.41 12.20
N LYS A 493 55.41 -41.65 12.64
CA LYS A 493 56.17 -42.68 11.89
C LYS A 493 55.66 -42.88 10.46
N ASP A 494 54.34 -42.79 10.29
CA ASP A 494 53.58 -43.01 9.06
C ASP A 494 53.12 -41.73 8.33
N VAL A 495 53.60 -40.55 8.76
CA VAL A 495 53.33 -39.28 8.09
C VAL A 495 54.64 -38.72 7.54
N ASP A 496 54.86 -38.95 6.24
CA ASP A 496 56.00 -38.40 5.53
C ASP A 496 55.93 -36.86 5.45
N PRO A 497 57.04 -36.11 5.63
CA PRO A 497 57.03 -34.64 5.51
C PRO A 497 56.53 -34.10 4.15
N SER A 498 56.67 -34.90 3.10
CA SER A 498 56.17 -34.60 1.74
C SER A 498 54.67 -34.86 1.58
N HIS A 499 54.03 -35.58 2.52
CA HIS A 499 52.60 -35.85 2.47
C HIS A 499 51.79 -34.54 2.50
N TRP A 500 50.77 -34.42 1.65
CA TRP A 500 49.98 -33.19 1.48
C TRP A 500 49.35 -32.69 2.80
N ALA A 501 48.94 -33.63 3.65
CA ALA A 501 48.35 -33.32 4.96
C ALA A 501 49.36 -33.10 6.09
N ALA A 502 50.66 -33.40 5.89
CA ALA A 502 51.66 -33.28 6.95
C ALA A 502 51.70 -31.92 7.65
N PRO A 503 51.65 -30.76 6.95
CA PRO A 503 51.69 -29.47 7.63
C PRO A 503 50.40 -29.18 8.41
N TYR A 504 49.24 -29.62 7.92
CA TYR A 504 47.96 -29.49 8.63
C TYR A 504 47.86 -30.43 9.83
N ILE A 505 48.39 -31.65 9.74
CA ILE A 505 48.45 -32.59 10.87
C ILE A 505 49.33 -32.01 11.98
N LYS A 506 50.50 -31.45 11.63
CA LYS A 506 51.38 -30.75 12.59
C LYS A 506 50.63 -29.64 13.32
N GLU A 507 49.90 -28.80 12.58
CA GLU A 507 49.16 -27.68 13.15
C GLU A 507 47.99 -28.14 14.02
N ALA A 508 47.23 -29.15 13.57
CA ALA A 508 46.13 -29.72 14.33
C ALA A 508 46.59 -30.31 15.68
N ILE A 509 47.83 -30.81 15.78
CA ILE A 509 48.43 -31.25 17.05
C ILE A 509 48.79 -30.04 17.92
N ALA A 510 49.41 -29.01 17.34
CA ALA A 510 49.78 -27.78 18.06
C ALA A 510 48.54 -27.10 18.67
N MET A 511 47.41 -27.16 17.95
CA MET A 511 46.10 -26.69 18.42
C MET A 511 45.41 -27.64 19.42
N GLY A 512 45.97 -28.82 19.69
CA GLY A 512 45.40 -29.83 20.59
C GLY A 512 44.14 -30.52 20.04
N LEU A 513 43.87 -30.42 18.73
CA LEU A 513 42.67 -30.99 18.10
C LEU A 513 42.80 -32.51 17.96
N VAL A 514 43.93 -32.96 17.43
CA VAL A 514 44.19 -34.37 17.12
C VAL A 514 45.39 -34.90 17.88
N GLN A 515 45.42 -36.22 18.08
CA GLN A 515 46.52 -36.95 18.70
C GLN A 515 46.81 -38.22 17.89
N GLY A 516 48.05 -38.70 17.94
CA GLY A 516 48.45 -39.98 17.38
C GLY A 516 48.03 -41.15 18.26
N TYR A 517 48.18 -42.36 17.73
CA TYR A 517 47.98 -43.59 18.47
C TYR A 517 49.22 -43.91 19.32
N PRO A 518 49.08 -44.71 20.40
CA PRO A 518 50.21 -45.10 21.26
C PRO A 518 51.36 -45.82 20.55
N ASP A 519 51.11 -46.38 19.36
CA ASP A 519 52.12 -47.03 18.51
C ASP A 519 53.05 -46.02 17.78
N GLY A 520 52.76 -44.72 17.87
CA GLY A 520 53.49 -43.64 17.23
C GLY A 520 53.03 -43.32 15.79
N ASN A 521 51.89 -43.88 15.35
CA ASN A 521 51.28 -43.63 14.05
C ASN A 521 50.10 -42.64 14.15
N PHE A 522 49.78 -41.96 13.06
CA PHE A 522 48.59 -41.11 12.92
C PHE A 522 47.47 -41.74 12.10
N ARG A 523 47.84 -42.64 11.17
CA ARG A 523 46.99 -43.31 10.19
C ARG A 523 46.24 -42.32 9.30
N PRO A 524 46.97 -41.48 8.52
CA PRO A 524 46.38 -40.35 7.79
C PRO A 524 45.28 -40.76 6.80
N ASN A 525 45.42 -41.92 6.16
CA ASN A 525 44.50 -42.42 5.14
C ASN A 525 43.34 -43.26 5.71
N ASN A 526 43.37 -43.60 7.00
CA ASN A 526 42.28 -44.34 7.62
C ASN A 526 41.04 -43.46 7.68
N LYS A 527 39.88 -44.09 7.47
CA LYS A 527 38.58 -43.44 7.69
C LYS A 527 38.42 -43.10 9.16
N ILE A 528 37.77 -41.96 9.42
CA ILE A 528 37.56 -41.46 10.77
C ILE A 528 36.13 -41.75 11.22
N SER A 529 36.01 -42.36 12.39
CA SER A 529 34.70 -42.68 12.99
C SER A 529 33.97 -41.42 13.46
N LYS A 530 32.65 -41.46 13.57
CA LYS A 530 31.85 -40.36 14.13
C LYS A 530 32.30 -40.00 15.55
N ALA A 531 32.61 -40.98 16.39
CA ALA A 531 33.13 -40.74 17.74
C ALA A 531 34.43 -39.91 17.73
N GLU A 532 35.37 -40.26 16.87
CA GLU A 532 36.63 -39.53 16.72
C GLU A 532 36.36 -38.12 16.17
N ALA A 533 35.55 -37.98 15.12
CA ALA A 533 35.23 -36.67 14.54
C ALA A 533 34.58 -35.73 15.55
N ILE A 534 33.58 -36.20 16.31
CA ILE A 534 32.91 -35.44 17.36
C ILE A 534 33.87 -35.04 18.47
N THR A 535 34.80 -35.93 18.85
CA THR A 535 35.82 -35.62 19.85
C THR A 535 36.73 -34.49 19.40
N VAL A 536 37.18 -34.51 18.14
CA VAL A 536 38.02 -33.45 17.57
C VAL A 536 37.24 -32.13 17.48
N LEU A 537 35.98 -32.16 17.03
CA LEU A 537 35.12 -30.99 16.93
C LEU A 537 34.80 -30.36 18.30
N ALA A 538 34.54 -31.18 19.32
CA ALA A 538 34.30 -30.70 20.68
C ALA A 538 35.54 -29.98 21.26
N ARG A 539 36.75 -30.44 20.92
CA ARG A 539 38.00 -29.74 21.27
C ARG A 539 38.18 -28.45 20.47
N TYR A 540 37.91 -28.50 19.17
CA TYR A 540 37.98 -27.35 18.28
C TYR A 540 37.13 -26.19 18.79
N ASP A 541 35.87 -26.47 19.16
CA ASP A 541 34.94 -25.46 19.66
C ASP A 541 35.01 -25.23 21.18
N ARG A 542 35.98 -25.88 21.85
CA ARG A 542 36.23 -25.79 23.30
C ARG A 542 34.96 -26.03 24.14
N LEU A 543 34.17 -27.03 23.75
CA LEU A 543 32.90 -27.31 24.42
C LEU A 543 33.13 -27.75 25.87
N PRO A 544 32.29 -27.29 26.82
CA PRO A 544 32.39 -27.69 28.22
C PRO A 544 32.12 -29.19 28.35
N LEU A 545 33.03 -29.91 29.03
CA LEU A 545 32.91 -31.34 29.26
C LEU A 545 32.37 -31.58 30.67
N GLU A 546 31.15 -32.10 30.74
CA GLU A 546 30.48 -32.44 31.98
C GLU A 546 30.53 -33.94 32.26
N LYS A 547 30.22 -34.32 33.50
CA LYS A 547 30.06 -35.73 33.87
C LYS A 547 28.84 -36.29 33.13
N VAL A 548 29.01 -37.46 32.52
CA VAL A 548 27.92 -38.16 31.83
C VAL A 548 27.15 -38.97 32.86
N GLU A 549 25.91 -38.57 33.17
CA GLU A 549 25.04 -39.28 34.12
C GLU A 549 24.02 -40.19 33.43
N GLN A 550 23.70 -39.88 32.17
CA GLN A 550 22.75 -40.62 31.35
C GLN A 550 23.31 -40.84 29.95
N LYS A 551 22.83 -41.86 29.25
CA LYS A 551 23.24 -42.14 27.88
C LYS A 551 22.91 -40.94 26.96
N PRO A 552 23.90 -40.31 26.30
CA PRO A 552 23.64 -39.18 25.41
C PRO A 552 22.79 -39.57 24.18
N PHE A 553 22.95 -40.80 23.70
CA PHE A 553 22.16 -41.45 22.66
C PHE A 553 21.97 -42.93 23.01
N SER A 554 21.00 -43.61 22.40
CA SER A 554 20.66 -45.00 22.76
C SER A 554 21.83 -45.98 22.56
N ASP A 555 22.72 -45.69 21.61
CA ASP A 555 23.90 -46.46 21.24
C ASP A 555 25.22 -45.96 21.88
N VAL A 556 25.15 -44.97 22.78
CA VAL A 556 26.33 -44.40 23.45
C VAL A 556 26.26 -44.68 24.95
N ALA A 557 27.00 -45.70 25.40
CA ALA A 557 27.13 -46.04 26.80
C ALA A 557 27.81 -44.93 27.60
N VAL A 558 27.46 -44.79 28.88
CA VAL A 558 27.96 -43.73 29.78
C VAL A 558 29.48 -43.82 29.98
N ASP A 559 30.03 -45.03 29.99
CA ASP A 559 31.46 -45.35 30.13
C ASP A 559 32.23 -45.34 28.80
N ASN A 560 31.56 -45.07 27.68
CA ASN A 560 32.24 -44.93 26.39
C ASN A 560 33.22 -43.76 26.43
N TRP A 561 34.45 -43.95 25.95
CA TRP A 561 35.50 -42.92 25.96
C TRP A 561 35.08 -41.62 25.26
N ALA A 562 34.17 -41.69 24.28
CA ALA A 562 33.65 -40.54 23.55
C ALA A 562 32.40 -39.90 24.20
N ALA A 563 31.80 -40.54 25.21
CA ALA A 563 30.49 -40.15 25.75
C ALA A 563 30.44 -38.70 26.21
N LYS A 564 31.47 -38.22 26.92
CA LYS A 564 31.56 -36.82 27.39
C LYS A 564 31.61 -35.81 26.25
N TYR A 565 32.29 -36.14 25.15
CA TYR A 565 32.39 -35.28 23.97
C TYR A 565 31.08 -35.29 23.17
N VAL A 566 30.45 -36.46 23.05
CA VAL A 566 29.13 -36.61 22.41
C VAL A 566 28.07 -35.83 23.20
N GLN A 567 28.08 -35.90 24.53
CA GLN A 567 27.19 -35.13 25.39
C GLN A 567 27.39 -33.62 25.20
N ALA A 568 28.65 -33.15 25.23
CA ALA A 568 28.98 -31.75 25.03
C ALA A 568 28.52 -31.24 23.65
N ALA A 569 28.80 -32.01 22.58
CA ALA A 569 28.36 -31.69 21.22
C ALA A 569 26.84 -31.70 21.07
N LYS A 570 26.14 -32.62 21.75
CA LYS A 570 24.67 -32.64 21.80
C LYS A 570 24.12 -31.39 22.48
N ASN A 571 24.66 -31.02 23.64
CA ASN A 571 24.24 -29.84 24.41
C ASN A 571 24.46 -28.53 23.62
N ALA A 572 25.57 -28.46 22.88
CA ALA A 572 25.88 -27.32 22.01
C ALA A 572 25.07 -27.30 20.70
N GLY A 573 24.22 -28.30 20.44
CA GLY A 573 23.40 -28.39 19.23
C GLY A 573 24.16 -28.85 17.97
N VAL A 574 25.43 -29.23 18.09
CA VAL A 574 26.28 -29.73 16.97
C VAL A 574 25.69 -31.00 16.35
N LEU A 575 24.97 -31.79 17.14
CA LEU A 575 24.38 -33.07 16.74
C LEU A 575 22.87 -32.98 16.44
N SER A 576 22.34 -31.78 16.18
CA SER A 576 20.90 -31.56 15.93
C SER A 576 20.34 -32.32 14.73
N TYR A 577 21.20 -32.73 13.79
CA TYR A 577 20.79 -33.48 12.59
C TYR A 577 20.41 -34.94 12.88
N VAL A 578 20.72 -35.47 14.08
CA VAL A 578 20.48 -36.86 14.47
C VAL A 578 19.02 -37.06 14.91
N LYS A 579 18.17 -37.61 14.03
CA LYS A 579 16.72 -37.74 14.29
C LYS A 579 16.26 -39.05 14.94
N LYS A 580 17.03 -40.14 14.84
CA LYS A 580 16.58 -41.52 15.18
C LYS A 580 17.02 -42.03 16.56
N GLY A 581 17.48 -41.14 17.45
CA GLY A 581 17.91 -41.49 18.82
C GLY A 581 19.21 -42.33 18.92
N SER A 582 19.70 -42.90 17.81
CA SER A 582 20.99 -43.56 17.67
C SER A 582 21.93 -42.71 16.79
N LEU A 583 23.18 -42.55 17.23
CA LEU A 583 24.19 -41.70 16.60
C LEU A 583 25.03 -42.47 15.56
N GLY A 584 25.29 -43.76 15.80
CA GLY A 584 26.17 -44.60 14.99
C GLY A 584 27.65 -44.30 15.25
N VAL A 585 28.08 -44.24 16.52
CA VAL A 585 29.42 -43.76 16.92
C VAL A 585 30.62 -44.48 16.27
N LYS A 586 30.45 -45.75 15.87
CA LYS A 586 31.50 -46.55 15.21
C LYS A 586 31.50 -46.42 13.69
N GLN A 587 30.47 -45.82 13.10
CA GLN A 587 30.40 -45.62 11.65
C GLN A 587 31.38 -44.51 11.24
N ASP A 588 31.90 -44.61 10.01
CA ASP A 588 32.72 -43.56 9.43
C ASP A 588 31.89 -42.31 9.17
N VAL A 589 32.46 -41.13 9.42
CA VAL A 589 31.79 -39.85 9.18
C VAL A 589 31.79 -39.50 7.69
N THR A 590 30.65 -39.07 7.18
CA THR A 590 30.56 -38.55 5.80
C THR A 590 30.99 -37.09 5.71
N ARG A 591 31.28 -36.61 4.50
CA ARG A 591 31.55 -35.19 4.23
C ARG A 591 30.40 -34.29 4.68
N ALA A 592 29.15 -34.69 4.40
CA ALA A 592 27.98 -33.93 4.80
C ALA A 592 27.85 -33.85 6.33
N GLU A 593 28.06 -34.95 7.06
CA GLU A 593 28.03 -34.96 8.52
C GLU A 593 29.15 -34.09 9.11
N ALA A 594 30.36 -34.16 8.57
CA ALA A 594 31.47 -33.33 9.03
C ALA A 594 31.20 -31.83 8.82
N ILE A 595 30.65 -31.43 7.67
CA ILE A 595 30.31 -30.03 7.40
C ILE A 595 29.11 -29.56 8.21
N GLU A 596 28.08 -30.39 8.40
CA GLU A 596 26.98 -30.03 9.28
C GLU A 596 27.50 -29.73 10.68
N MET A 597 28.27 -30.65 11.28
CA MET A 597 28.81 -30.44 12.62
C MET A 597 29.73 -29.21 12.69
N MET A 598 30.63 -29.05 11.71
CA MET A 598 31.51 -27.88 11.64
C MET A 598 30.71 -26.57 11.55
N SER A 599 29.63 -26.54 10.77
CA SER A 599 28.77 -25.36 10.59
C SER A 599 28.06 -24.91 11.88
N LYS A 600 28.03 -25.75 12.91
CA LYS A 600 27.48 -25.42 14.23
C LYS A 600 28.51 -24.88 15.22
N THR A 601 29.80 -24.95 14.89
CA THR A 601 30.86 -24.41 15.75
C THR A 601 30.77 -22.88 15.82
N SER A 602 31.26 -22.29 16.91
CA SER A 602 31.20 -20.84 17.15
C SER A 602 31.76 -20.01 15.99
N MET A 603 32.91 -20.39 15.44
CA MET A 603 33.57 -19.65 14.35
C MET A 603 32.89 -19.86 13.00
N ALA A 604 32.79 -21.11 12.53
CA ALA A 604 32.20 -21.38 11.22
C ALA A 604 30.70 -21.05 11.18
N GLY A 605 29.98 -21.33 12.26
CA GLY A 605 28.59 -20.97 12.42
C GLY A 605 28.36 -19.47 12.41
N ALA A 606 29.24 -18.68 13.01
CA ALA A 606 29.16 -17.21 12.93
C ALA A 606 29.31 -16.71 11.49
N LEU A 607 30.32 -17.21 10.74
CA LEU A 607 30.53 -16.83 9.34
C LEU A 607 29.33 -17.20 8.45
N ILE A 608 28.78 -18.41 8.62
CA ILE A 608 27.62 -18.87 7.85
C ILE A 608 26.36 -18.08 8.24
N LYS A 609 26.15 -17.85 9.54
CA LYS A 609 25.02 -17.03 10.03
C LYS A 609 25.11 -15.60 9.51
N GLU A 610 26.31 -15.03 9.48
CA GLU A 610 26.55 -13.72 8.88
C GLU A 610 26.24 -13.75 7.38
N LEU A 611 26.76 -14.73 6.62
CA LEU A 611 26.49 -14.88 5.18
C LEU A 611 24.99 -14.87 4.86
N PHE A 612 24.18 -15.58 5.64
CA PHE A 612 22.73 -15.68 5.45
C PHE A 612 21.92 -14.54 6.08
N SER A 613 22.56 -13.57 6.73
CA SER A 613 21.88 -12.39 7.26
C SER A 613 21.65 -11.34 6.17
N TRP A 614 20.40 -10.95 5.95
CA TRP A 614 20.01 -9.95 4.95
C TRP A 614 20.19 -8.49 5.40
N GLU A 615 20.43 -8.26 6.70
CA GLU A 615 20.42 -6.92 7.30
C GLU A 615 21.79 -6.24 7.34
N LYS A 616 22.87 -6.97 7.06
CA LYS A 616 24.26 -6.45 7.14
C LYS A 616 25.12 -7.02 6.00
N GLY A 617 26.20 -6.32 5.64
CA GLY A 617 27.25 -6.86 4.77
C GLY A 617 27.02 -6.77 3.25
N PHE A 618 25.94 -6.10 2.80
CA PHE A 618 25.76 -5.73 1.40
C PHE A 618 26.51 -4.40 1.14
N ARG A 619 27.37 -4.35 0.12
CA ARG A 619 28.14 -3.16 -0.24
C ARG A 619 28.19 -3.00 -1.77
N LEU A 620 27.99 -1.76 -2.25
CA LEU A 620 28.34 -1.36 -3.62
C LEU A 620 29.87 -1.42 -3.75
N LYS A 621 30.37 -2.03 -4.82
CA LYS A 621 31.77 -2.49 -4.92
C LYS A 621 32.81 -1.39 -4.66
N LYS A 622 33.62 -1.56 -3.60
CA LYS A 622 35.09 -1.44 -3.64
C LYS A 622 35.65 -2.47 -2.67
N GLU A 623 35.99 -3.64 -3.19
CA GLU A 623 37.21 -4.40 -2.88
C GLU A 623 37.17 -5.79 -3.50
N LYS A 624 38.37 -6.25 -3.92
CA LYS A 624 38.60 -7.63 -4.36
C LYS A 624 38.39 -8.55 -3.16
N PRO A 625 37.56 -9.59 -3.24
CA PRO A 625 37.59 -10.62 -2.22
C PRO A 625 38.98 -11.26 -2.20
N MET A 626 39.58 -11.29 -1.02
CA MET A 626 40.82 -11.97 -0.75
C MET A 626 40.53 -13.47 -0.81
N ILE A 627 41.00 -14.15 -1.87
CA ILE A 627 41.00 -15.60 -1.92
C ILE A 627 42.08 -16.06 -0.95
N LYS A 628 41.69 -16.56 0.22
CA LYS A 628 42.59 -17.29 1.10
C LYS A 628 42.52 -18.78 0.74
N ALA A 629 43.40 -19.14 -0.19
CA ALA A 629 43.79 -20.50 -0.60
C ALA A 629 42.87 -21.24 -1.59
N SER A 630 43.52 -21.97 -2.51
CA SER A 630 42.99 -23.00 -3.42
C SER A 630 43.57 -24.37 -3.02
N LEU A 631 42.85 -25.47 -3.29
CA LEU A 631 43.40 -26.83 -3.29
C LEU A 631 44.47 -27.07 -4.37
#